data_AF-A0A6C0KMU1-F1
#
_entry.id   AF-A0A6C0KMU1-F1
#
_cell.length_a   1.000
_cell.length_b   1.000
_cell.length_c   1.000
_cell.angle_alpha   90.00
_cell.angle_beta   90.00
_cell.angle_gamma   90.00
#
_symmetry.space_group_name_H-M   'P 1'
#
loop_
_entity.id
_entity.type
_entity.pdbx_description
1 polymer ?
#
loop_
_entity_poly.entity_id
_entity_poly.type
_entity_poly.pdbx_seq_one_letter_code
_entity_poly.pdbx_strand_id
1 'polypeptide(L)'
;MKAALRTLRQQPCRGHEVTENEKRTFENYTYLQRYHPAIERFPAPDFISCQTHAALSSTYYIDTWLSKEETHSKIWNTLRTNLQGDKEESKTFVKVVHLLDPIDVIKDKYTCPVHPLLPQSGSSWKDTLMKLHSYNNQAYVDNVANFVLSRFRERNVTPNCILYYGSSSGISTSYPFNISNEFSTYRQCRWFWKGMKAKGARLSVSKPETNDVDTNFDEIYKEITTCPFNEEDEEDTEDIEDIELEPLFSDSSLDTSDMESVCSVPFDVIQHDVDRVDNVDRPEEVVTIHKRVHKKTESSNESDGSEDADDSDGDSVDADDSDGDSADSADSDETVELDLDISIDMPNMPVLLIYQEAQEGVIDDLLDEEELDGHERGSQGWEARWIAWLFQVIAVLSFLQKAISFTHNDLHSNNIVWRKTAQKFLYYRNKQGTIWRVPTFGKIISIIDFGRSIFRLGSHLWISDDHWPNQDAGDQYNFGPFFDSSKPKNVPNPSFDLSRLSVSLIDGLFDETPHKKKGKKINVMSEEGSWKVYETCSPLYNLLWSWTVDDAGRTIYVDKHGNDKYEGFDLYIRIAHDVHNAVPSEQIHKPIFEQFKWKAKVDKKETIYSLGC
;
A
#
# COMPACT_ATOMS: atom_id res chain seq x y z
N MET A 1 -25.57 4.67 10.01
CA MET A 1 -25.07 5.89 9.33
C MET A 1 -25.27 7.16 10.19
N LYS A 2 -26.27 8.04 9.98
CA LYS A 2 -26.35 9.39 10.63
C LYS A 2 -26.08 9.44 12.14
N ALA A 3 -26.62 8.50 12.93
CA ALA A 3 -26.35 8.44 14.38
C ALA A 3 -24.88 8.10 14.68
N ALA A 4 -24.31 7.08 14.02
CA ALA A 4 -22.91 6.71 14.15
C ALA A 4 -21.96 7.87 13.79
N LEU A 5 -22.24 8.60 12.69
CA LEU A 5 -21.48 9.79 12.28
C LEU A 5 -21.58 10.93 13.30
N ARG A 6 -22.73 11.10 13.96
CA ARG A 6 -22.87 12.06 15.06
C ARG A 6 -22.02 11.65 16.26
N THR A 7 -22.10 10.40 16.70
CA THR A 7 -21.27 9.90 17.81
C THR A 7 -19.78 10.00 17.49
N LEU A 8 -19.34 9.60 16.29
CA LEU A 8 -17.96 9.74 15.81
C LEU A 8 -17.39 11.16 15.94
N ARG A 9 -18.23 12.19 15.76
CA ARG A 9 -17.85 13.60 15.84
C ARG A 9 -17.98 14.23 17.24
N GLN A 10 -18.59 13.52 18.19
CA GLN A 10 -18.93 14.04 19.53
C GLN A 10 -18.36 13.21 20.67
N GLN A 11 -17.96 11.97 20.40
CA GLN A 11 -17.27 11.10 21.34
C GLN A 11 -15.84 11.65 21.52
N PRO A 12 -15.46 12.05 22.74
CA PRO A 12 -14.13 12.60 22.97
C PRO A 12 -13.06 11.51 22.91
N CYS A 13 -11.83 11.95 22.69
CA CYS A 13 -10.64 11.14 22.86
C CYS A 13 -10.49 10.73 24.34
N ARG A 14 -9.83 9.60 24.57
CA ARG A 14 -9.62 9.00 25.90
C ARG A 14 -8.15 9.12 26.30
N GLY A 15 -7.88 9.19 27.60
CA GLY A 15 -6.56 8.85 28.12
C GLY A 15 -6.35 7.33 28.04
N HIS A 16 -5.22 6.90 27.49
CA HIS A 16 -4.79 5.50 27.50
C HIS A 16 -3.26 5.46 27.58
N GLU A 17 -2.69 5.05 28.70
CA GLU A 17 -1.23 4.98 28.85
C GLU A 17 -0.63 3.84 28.01
N VAL A 18 0.69 3.88 27.76
CA VAL A 18 1.43 2.76 27.16
C VAL A 18 1.91 1.86 28.30
N THR A 19 1.49 0.60 28.31
CA THR A 19 1.70 -0.28 29.47
C THR A 19 3.12 -0.81 29.55
N GLU A 20 3.56 -1.23 30.74
CA GLU A 20 4.86 -1.89 30.92
C GLU A 20 4.97 -3.25 30.20
N ASN A 21 3.84 -3.88 29.88
CA ASN A 21 3.78 -5.05 29.01
C ASN A 21 4.06 -4.63 27.55
N GLU A 22 3.35 -3.63 27.06
CA GLU A 22 3.50 -3.10 25.69
C GLU A 22 4.90 -2.55 25.40
N LYS A 23 5.53 -1.84 26.34
CA LYS A 23 6.94 -1.37 26.21
C LYS A 23 7.94 -2.52 26.07
N ARG A 24 7.66 -3.70 26.64
CA ARG A 24 8.51 -4.90 26.51
C ARG A 24 8.21 -5.65 25.21
N THR A 25 6.94 -5.74 24.82
CA THR A 25 6.51 -6.29 23.53
C THR A 25 7.12 -5.53 22.35
N PHE A 26 7.28 -4.22 22.49
CA PHE A 26 7.79 -3.31 21.46
C PHE A 26 9.13 -2.69 21.86
N GLU A 27 10.06 -3.47 22.43
CA GLU A 27 11.36 -2.98 22.91
C GLU A 27 12.24 -2.29 21.84
N ASN A 28 12.05 -2.63 20.56
CA ASN A 28 12.68 -1.96 19.41
C ASN A 28 12.09 -0.56 19.09
N TYR A 29 11.12 -0.08 19.86
CA TYR A 29 10.47 1.21 19.69
C TYR A 29 10.61 2.05 20.96
N THR A 30 11.47 3.06 20.89
CA THR A 30 11.71 3.99 22.00
C THR A 30 10.68 5.12 22.01
N TYR A 31 10.51 5.76 23.17
CA TYR A 31 9.61 6.91 23.37
C TYR A 31 8.13 6.68 22.98
N LEU A 32 7.64 5.44 23.10
CA LEU A 32 6.25 5.07 22.80
C LEU A 32 5.23 5.94 23.56
N GLN A 33 4.32 6.54 22.80
CA GLN A 33 3.18 7.34 23.28
C GLN A 33 1.95 7.08 22.39
N ARG A 34 0.75 7.49 22.82
CA ARG A 34 -0.47 7.40 21.98
C ARG A 34 -0.66 8.59 21.04
N TYR A 35 -0.10 9.73 21.43
CA TYR A 35 -0.37 11.01 20.78
C TYR A 35 0.12 11.06 19.33
N HIS A 36 -0.71 11.62 18.46
CA HIS A 36 -0.33 12.12 17.16
C HIS A 36 -1.22 13.33 16.79
N PRO A 37 -0.73 14.32 16.02
CA PRO A 37 -1.44 15.58 15.72
C PRO A 37 -2.89 15.43 15.25
N ALA A 38 -3.22 14.42 14.45
CA ALA A 38 -4.59 14.22 13.96
C ALA A 38 -5.64 14.00 15.08
N ILE A 39 -5.21 13.66 16.31
CA ILE A 39 -6.08 13.62 17.50
C ILE A 39 -6.68 15.01 17.81
N GLU A 40 -5.98 16.12 17.54
CA GLU A 40 -6.45 17.48 17.82
C GLU A 40 -7.67 17.90 16.98
N ARG A 41 -7.95 17.19 15.88
CA ARG A 41 -9.17 17.36 15.06
C ARG A 41 -10.42 16.70 15.66
N PHE A 42 -10.28 16.02 16.81
CA PHE A 42 -11.37 15.39 17.59
C PHE A 42 -11.58 16.11 18.93
N PRO A 43 -12.76 15.96 19.58
CA PRO A 43 -12.99 16.59 20.89
C PRO A 43 -12.05 16.00 21.96
N ALA A 44 -11.25 16.85 22.60
CA ALA A 44 -10.54 16.48 23.83
C ALA A 44 -11.44 16.71 25.07
N PRO A 45 -11.33 15.89 26.12
CA PRO A 45 -11.79 16.25 27.46
C PRO A 45 -10.96 17.40 28.03
N ASP A 46 -11.58 18.28 28.83
CA ASP A 46 -10.95 19.46 29.46
C ASP A 46 -9.81 19.14 30.46
N PHE A 47 -9.43 17.87 30.60
CA PHE A 47 -8.52 17.36 31.64
C PHE A 47 -7.32 16.56 31.11
N ILE A 48 -7.07 16.54 29.79
CA ILE A 48 -5.81 15.97 29.25
C ILE A 48 -4.67 16.97 29.48
N SER A 49 -4.12 16.96 30.70
CA SER A 49 -2.92 17.71 31.08
C SER A 49 -1.61 17.08 30.58
N CYS A 50 -1.67 15.84 30.08
CA CYS A 50 -0.55 15.13 29.46
C CYS A 50 -0.97 14.66 28.06
N GLN A 51 -0.57 15.41 27.03
CA GLN A 51 -1.00 15.19 25.64
C GLN A 51 -0.61 13.80 25.11
N THR A 52 0.54 13.27 25.54
CA THR A 52 1.18 12.02 25.08
C THR A 52 0.29 10.77 25.23
N HIS A 53 -0.68 10.78 26.16
CA HIS A 53 -1.58 9.65 26.44
C HIS A 53 -2.97 9.79 25.79
N ALA A 54 -3.22 10.83 24.99
CA ALA A 54 -4.47 10.98 24.26
C ALA A 54 -4.58 9.92 23.15
N ALA A 55 -5.72 9.21 23.08
CA ALA A 55 -5.98 8.14 22.12
C ALA A 55 -7.40 8.23 21.53
N LEU A 56 -7.55 7.71 20.30
CA LEU A 56 -8.84 7.56 19.65
C LEU A 56 -9.76 6.56 20.40
N SER A 57 -11.07 6.79 20.29
CA SER A 57 -12.08 6.28 21.22
C SER A 57 -12.85 5.09 20.61
N SER A 58 -12.14 3.99 20.33
CA SER A 58 -12.70 2.70 19.84
C SER A 58 -13.58 2.01 20.90
N THR A 59 -14.32 0.96 20.53
CA THR A 59 -14.96 0.09 21.54
C THR A 59 -13.94 -0.87 22.15
N TYR A 60 -13.05 -1.41 21.32
CA TYR A 60 -12.04 -2.38 21.74
C TYR A 60 -10.65 -1.74 21.89
N TYR A 61 -9.84 -2.30 22.78
CA TYR A 61 -8.42 -1.95 22.93
C TYR A 61 -7.62 -3.14 23.45
N ILE A 62 -6.31 -3.16 23.18
CA ILE A 62 -5.42 -4.19 23.72
C ILE A 62 -5.11 -3.86 25.18
N ASP A 63 -5.37 -4.83 26.05
CA ASP A 63 -5.07 -4.74 27.49
C ASP A 63 -3.79 -5.49 27.84
N THR A 64 -3.56 -6.65 27.20
CA THR A 64 -2.32 -7.43 27.36
C THR A 64 -1.87 -8.01 26.01
N TRP A 65 -0.61 -7.79 25.64
CA TRP A 65 0.09 -8.48 24.57
C TRP A 65 0.71 -9.77 25.11
N LEU A 66 0.44 -10.93 24.47
CA LEU A 66 0.76 -12.25 25.02
C LEU A 66 2.00 -12.85 24.35
N SER A 67 1.89 -13.20 23.07
CA SER A 67 2.97 -13.78 22.27
C SER A 67 2.89 -13.31 20.82
N LYS A 68 4.02 -13.36 20.12
CA LYS A 68 4.06 -13.14 18.67
C LYS A 68 3.56 -14.41 17.96
N GLU A 69 2.92 -14.26 16.81
CA GLU A 69 2.58 -15.41 15.96
C GLU A 69 3.83 -15.90 15.20
N GLU A 70 4.09 -17.21 15.24
CA GLU A 70 5.31 -17.83 14.67
C GLU A 70 5.35 -17.74 13.14
N THR A 71 4.20 -17.90 12.49
CA THR A 71 4.07 -17.89 11.02
C THR A 71 4.01 -16.48 10.42
N HIS A 72 3.67 -15.45 11.20
CA HIS A 72 3.41 -14.11 10.65
C HIS A 72 4.00 -12.97 11.51
N SER A 73 5.09 -12.38 11.03
CA SER A 73 5.96 -11.45 11.76
C SER A 73 5.32 -10.13 12.22
N LYS A 74 4.10 -9.80 11.77
CA LYS A 74 3.33 -8.60 12.17
C LYS A 74 2.07 -8.92 13.02
N ILE A 75 1.77 -10.20 13.31
CA ILE A 75 0.60 -10.61 14.12
C ILE A 75 1.02 -11.04 15.54
N TRP A 76 0.17 -10.71 16.50
CA TRP A 76 0.33 -11.01 17.93
C TRP A 76 -0.95 -11.61 18.51
N ASN A 77 -0.79 -12.59 19.39
CA ASN A 77 -1.83 -13.05 20.29
C ASN A 77 -2.02 -12.03 21.41
N THR A 78 -3.25 -11.60 21.64
CA THR A 78 -3.58 -10.47 22.52
C THR A 78 -4.86 -10.70 23.31
N LEU A 79 -4.93 -10.16 24.51
CA LEU A 79 -6.17 -10.03 25.28
C LEU A 79 -6.72 -8.62 25.02
N ARG A 80 -7.83 -8.52 24.27
CA ARG A 80 -8.53 -7.26 24.04
C ARG A 80 -9.64 -7.07 25.08
N THR A 81 -9.90 -5.82 25.44
CA THR A 81 -10.95 -5.42 26.39
C THR A 81 -11.93 -4.47 25.70
N ASN A 82 -13.22 -4.59 26.02
CA ASN A 82 -14.28 -3.71 25.52
C ASN A 82 -14.57 -2.55 26.51
N LEU A 83 -15.50 -1.64 26.17
CA LEU A 83 -15.89 -0.52 27.05
C LEU A 83 -16.68 -0.93 28.31
N GLN A 84 -17.08 -2.19 28.42
CA GLN A 84 -17.75 -2.77 29.58
C GLN A 84 -16.76 -3.41 30.57
N GLY A 85 -15.51 -3.62 30.15
CA GLY A 85 -14.48 -4.34 30.91
C GLY A 85 -14.44 -5.85 30.65
N ASP A 86 -15.26 -6.37 29.73
CA ASP A 86 -15.16 -7.78 29.31
C ASP A 86 -13.86 -7.98 28.51
N LYS A 87 -13.14 -9.05 28.81
CA LYS A 87 -11.90 -9.43 28.15
C LYS A 87 -12.09 -10.66 27.27
N GLU A 88 -11.49 -10.64 26.09
CA GLU A 88 -11.53 -11.74 25.12
C GLU A 88 -10.18 -11.89 24.40
N GLU A 89 -9.80 -13.13 24.10
CA GLU A 89 -8.60 -13.42 23.31
C GLU A 89 -8.84 -13.04 21.85
N SER A 90 -7.82 -12.47 21.21
CA SER A 90 -7.88 -12.05 19.80
C SER A 90 -6.49 -11.98 19.18
N LYS A 91 -6.44 -12.18 17.85
CA LYS A 91 -5.25 -11.88 17.06
C LYS A 91 -5.25 -10.42 16.63
N THR A 92 -4.11 -9.76 16.79
CA THR A 92 -3.90 -8.35 16.47
C THR A 92 -2.76 -8.22 15.47
N PHE A 93 -3.05 -7.63 14.32
CA PHE A 93 -2.04 -7.21 13.36
C PHE A 93 -1.55 -5.81 13.72
N VAL A 94 -0.24 -5.60 13.61
CA VAL A 94 0.42 -4.30 13.84
C VAL A 94 0.95 -3.78 12.51
N LYS A 95 0.28 -2.79 11.92
CA LYS A 95 0.86 -2.02 10.80
C LYS A 95 1.87 -1.04 11.39
N VAL A 96 3.03 -0.89 10.76
CA VAL A 96 4.06 0.08 11.14
C VAL A 96 4.27 0.99 9.93
N VAL A 97 3.97 2.27 10.10
CA VAL A 97 4.07 3.30 9.04
C VAL A 97 5.10 4.33 9.49
N HIS A 98 5.99 4.75 8.60
CA HIS A 98 6.92 5.83 8.89
C HIS A 98 6.21 7.19 8.92
N LEU A 99 6.75 8.16 9.65
CA LEU A 99 6.22 9.54 9.70
C LEU A 99 7.00 10.50 8.79
N LEU A 100 8.19 10.09 8.37
CA LEU A 100 9.07 10.72 7.38
C LEU A 100 9.44 9.63 6.37
N ASP A 101 9.42 9.95 5.08
CA ASP A 101 9.82 8.97 4.06
C ASP A 101 11.33 8.63 4.18
N PRO A 102 11.74 7.35 4.15
CA PRO A 102 13.13 6.94 4.23
C PRO A 102 14.04 7.50 3.13
N ILE A 103 13.56 7.62 1.89
CA ILE A 103 14.37 8.10 0.76
C ILE A 103 14.55 9.61 0.85
N ASP A 104 13.51 10.35 1.23
CA ASP A 104 13.58 11.77 1.57
C ASP A 104 14.55 12.05 2.74
N VAL A 105 14.64 11.14 3.74
CA VAL A 105 15.63 11.24 4.83
C VAL A 105 17.05 10.99 4.30
N ILE A 106 17.25 10.01 3.42
CA ILE A 106 18.56 9.74 2.78
C ILE A 106 18.99 10.93 1.90
N LYS A 107 18.04 11.58 1.21
CA LYS A 107 18.24 12.79 0.39
C LYS A 107 18.33 14.10 1.20
N ASP A 108 18.47 14.05 2.53
CA ASP A 108 18.60 15.20 3.43
C ASP A 108 17.43 16.22 3.43
N LYS A 109 16.31 15.91 2.78
CA LYS A 109 15.06 16.70 2.76
C LYS A 109 14.42 16.76 4.15
N TYR A 110 14.54 15.67 4.92
CA TYR A 110 14.18 15.64 6.34
C TYR A 110 15.42 15.41 7.20
N THR A 111 15.75 16.39 8.04
CA THR A 111 16.83 16.31 9.04
C THR A 111 16.31 16.41 10.46
N CYS A 112 17.10 15.92 11.42
CA CYS A 112 16.88 16.11 12.85
C CYS A 112 18.09 16.84 13.46
N PRO A 113 17.92 17.99 14.13
CA PRO A 113 19.02 18.74 14.70
C PRO A 113 19.60 18.05 15.94
N VAL A 114 20.87 18.31 16.22
CA VAL A 114 21.54 17.90 17.48
C VAL A 114 20.80 18.42 18.72
N HIS A 115 20.06 19.54 18.60
CA HIS A 115 19.16 20.02 19.63
C HIS A 115 17.96 20.77 19.02
N PRO A 116 16.70 20.37 19.30
CA PRO A 116 15.51 20.87 18.60
C PRO A 116 15.15 22.34 18.86
N LEU A 117 15.74 22.96 19.90
CA LEU A 117 15.52 24.38 20.24
C LEU A 117 16.64 25.32 19.72
N LEU A 118 17.66 24.80 19.03
CA LEU A 118 18.71 25.65 18.44
C LEU A 118 18.36 25.97 16.97
N PRO A 119 18.58 27.22 16.51
CA PRO A 119 18.42 27.55 15.10
C PRO A 119 19.48 26.83 14.25
N GLN A 120 19.11 26.42 13.05
CA GLN A 120 20.00 25.89 12.03
C GLN A 120 19.82 26.64 10.71
N SER A 121 20.83 26.59 9.85
CA SER A 121 20.87 27.29 8.56
C SER A 121 20.09 26.61 7.42
N GLY A 122 19.82 25.31 7.53
CA GLY A 122 19.08 24.54 6.52
C GLY A 122 17.56 24.54 6.73
N SER A 123 16.79 24.47 5.65
CA SER A 123 15.33 24.39 5.72
C SER A 123 14.82 23.02 6.20
N SER A 124 15.57 21.94 5.98
CA SER A 124 15.10 20.57 6.19
C SER A 124 14.63 20.25 7.61
N TRP A 125 15.13 20.93 8.66
CA TRP A 125 14.56 20.80 10.02
C TRP A 125 13.15 21.41 10.13
N LYS A 126 12.93 22.59 9.53
CA LYS A 126 11.59 23.19 9.44
C LYS A 126 10.65 22.27 8.65
N ASP A 127 11.14 21.65 7.58
CA ASP A 127 10.31 20.83 6.72
C ASP A 127 10.01 19.45 7.38
N THR A 128 10.96 18.87 8.14
CA THR A 128 10.71 17.78 9.11
C THR A 128 9.61 18.14 10.11
N LEU A 129 9.70 19.30 10.77
CA LEU A 129 8.68 19.74 11.74
C LEU A 129 7.31 19.88 11.09
N MET A 130 7.24 20.43 9.87
CA MET A 130 5.99 20.57 9.13
C MET A 130 5.39 19.21 8.75
N LYS A 131 6.19 18.24 8.26
CA LYS A 131 5.73 16.87 7.93
C LYS A 131 5.27 16.11 9.19
N LEU A 132 6.00 16.19 10.30
CA LEU A 132 5.65 15.52 11.55
C LEU A 132 4.40 16.09 12.23
N HIS A 133 4.19 17.41 12.17
CA HIS A 133 3.01 18.07 12.76
C HIS A 133 1.82 18.22 11.80
N SER A 134 1.98 17.89 10.52
CA SER A 134 0.90 17.88 9.53
C SER A 134 -0.20 16.90 9.90
N TYR A 135 -1.44 17.38 10.09
CA TYR A 135 -2.62 16.52 10.24
C TYR A 135 -2.93 15.67 8.99
N ASN A 136 -2.29 15.99 7.86
CA ASN A 136 -2.48 15.35 6.57
C ASN A 136 -1.39 14.30 6.30
N ASN A 137 -0.41 14.14 7.21
CA ASN A 137 0.61 13.09 7.12
C ASN A 137 -0.04 11.72 6.91
N GLN A 138 0.38 11.01 5.85
CA GLN A 138 -0.16 9.72 5.41
C GLN A 138 -0.52 8.78 6.58
N ALA A 139 0.43 8.52 7.49
CA ALA A 139 0.25 7.60 8.60
C ALA A 139 -0.91 8.00 9.53
N TYR A 140 -1.11 9.30 9.74
CA TYR A 140 -2.22 9.81 10.55
C TYR A 140 -3.57 9.70 9.82
N VAL A 141 -3.58 9.86 8.49
CA VAL A 141 -4.78 9.70 7.66
C VAL A 141 -5.23 8.23 7.66
N ASP A 142 -4.29 7.29 7.48
CA ASP A 142 -4.53 5.85 7.57
C ASP A 142 -5.08 5.45 8.95
N ASN A 143 -4.44 5.91 10.03
CA ASN A 143 -4.89 5.64 11.39
C ASN A 143 -6.31 6.16 11.68
N VAL A 144 -6.64 7.36 11.20
CA VAL A 144 -7.98 7.93 11.38
C VAL A 144 -9.03 7.22 10.51
N ALA A 145 -8.68 6.79 9.30
CA ALA A 145 -9.55 5.98 8.46
C ALA A 145 -9.86 4.62 9.12
N ASN A 146 -8.83 3.91 9.60
CA ASN A 146 -8.93 2.68 10.38
C ASN A 146 -9.92 2.82 11.55
N PHE A 147 -9.73 3.87 12.36
CA PHE A 147 -10.65 4.21 13.45
C PHE A 147 -12.09 4.44 12.96
N VAL A 148 -12.29 5.28 11.94
CA VAL A 148 -13.63 5.65 11.43
C VAL A 148 -14.38 4.44 10.86
N LEU A 149 -13.69 3.58 10.10
CA LEU A 149 -14.26 2.36 9.53
C LEU A 149 -14.64 1.34 10.61
N SER A 150 -13.75 1.12 11.60
CA SER A 150 -14.06 0.31 12.80
C SER A 150 -15.31 0.82 13.52
N ARG A 151 -15.44 2.13 13.74
CA ARG A 151 -16.62 2.74 14.38
C ARG A 151 -17.93 2.52 13.61
N PHE A 152 -17.92 2.11 12.34
CA PHE A 152 -19.12 1.64 11.63
C PHE A 152 -19.44 0.16 11.90
N ARG A 153 -18.44 -0.73 11.93
CA ARG A 153 -18.65 -2.15 12.24
C ARG A 153 -18.99 -2.40 13.70
N GLU A 154 -18.32 -1.74 14.65
CA GLU A 154 -18.64 -1.79 16.08
C GLU A 154 -20.06 -1.30 16.41
N ARG A 155 -20.74 -0.65 15.46
CA ARG A 155 -22.15 -0.22 15.54
C ARG A 155 -23.10 -1.04 14.64
N ASN A 156 -22.64 -2.17 14.12
CA ASN A 156 -23.36 -3.06 13.21
C ASN A 156 -23.99 -2.33 11.99
N VAL A 157 -23.27 -1.34 11.42
CA VAL A 157 -23.78 -0.53 10.30
C VAL A 157 -23.40 -1.16 8.94
N THR A 158 -22.23 -1.78 8.87
CA THR A 158 -21.73 -2.62 7.78
C THR A 158 -20.79 -3.67 8.41
N PRO A 159 -20.74 -4.92 7.91
CA PRO A 159 -19.78 -5.91 8.38
C PRO A 159 -18.43 -5.79 7.65
N ASN A 160 -18.39 -5.11 6.50
CA ASN A 160 -17.28 -5.13 5.54
C ASN A 160 -16.16 -4.11 5.84
N CYS A 161 -15.95 -3.79 7.13
CA CYS A 161 -14.84 -2.99 7.61
C CYS A 161 -14.06 -3.80 8.66
N ILE A 162 -12.76 -3.53 8.82
CA ILE A 162 -11.94 -4.09 9.89
C ILE A 162 -12.23 -3.43 11.26
N LEU A 163 -11.77 -4.05 12.34
CA LEU A 163 -11.73 -3.48 13.69
C LEU A 163 -10.37 -2.86 13.98
N TYR A 164 -10.39 -1.74 14.70
CA TYR A 164 -9.24 -0.96 15.15
C TYR A 164 -9.22 -0.91 16.67
N TYR A 165 -8.05 -1.17 17.26
CA TYR A 165 -7.85 -1.31 18.71
C TYR A 165 -7.09 -0.14 19.34
N GLY A 166 -6.32 0.63 18.55
CA GLY A 166 -5.52 1.74 19.02
C GLY A 166 -4.30 2.00 18.14
N SER A 167 -3.49 2.97 18.54
CA SER A 167 -2.23 3.31 17.87
C SER A 167 -1.21 3.83 18.89
N SER A 168 0.07 3.76 18.52
CA SER A 168 1.17 4.36 19.28
C SER A 168 2.19 4.97 18.32
N SER A 169 2.66 6.21 18.56
CA SER A 169 3.85 6.73 17.88
C SER A 169 5.10 6.42 18.69
N GLY A 170 6.23 6.21 18.04
CA GLY A 170 7.54 6.04 18.69
C GLY A 170 8.69 6.22 17.72
N ILE A 171 9.91 5.99 18.20
CA ILE A 171 11.14 5.99 17.40
C ILE A 171 11.65 4.56 17.28
N SER A 172 11.64 4.00 16.07
CA SER A 172 12.13 2.65 15.80
C SER A 172 13.66 2.63 15.82
N THR A 173 14.27 1.68 16.53
CA THR A 173 15.75 1.59 16.63
C THR A 173 16.39 1.12 15.31
N SER A 174 15.71 0.24 14.58
CA SER A 174 15.96 -0.07 13.16
C SER A 174 14.61 -0.23 12.48
N TYR A 175 14.41 0.45 11.35
CA TYR A 175 13.21 0.39 10.54
C TYR A 175 13.57 -0.14 9.13
N PRO A 176 13.21 -1.40 8.80
CA PRO A 176 13.40 -1.93 7.46
C PRO A 176 12.35 -1.35 6.51
N PHE A 177 12.82 -0.77 5.41
CA PHE A 177 12.02 -0.23 4.32
C PHE A 177 12.38 -0.95 3.01
N ASN A 178 11.44 -1.71 2.45
CA ASN A 178 11.66 -2.42 1.18
C ASN A 178 11.82 -1.41 0.03
N ILE A 179 12.79 -1.68 -0.85
CA ILE A 179 13.12 -0.91 -2.04
C ILE A 179 13.42 -1.84 -3.24
N SER A 180 12.92 -3.08 -3.26
CA SER A 180 13.31 -4.10 -4.26
C SER A 180 13.14 -3.60 -5.70
N ASN A 181 12.04 -2.90 -5.98
CA ASN A 181 11.72 -2.40 -7.32
C ASN A 181 12.63 -1.23 -7.72
N GLU A 182 12.92 -0.32 -6.79
CA GLU A 182 13.68 0.91 -7.03
C GLU A 182 15.20 0.72 -6.88
N PHE A 183 15.64 -0.38 -6.27
CA PHE A 183 17.05 -0.63 -5.91
C PHE A 183 17.98 -0.58 -7.12
N SER A 184 17.56 -1.13 -8.27
CA SER A 184 18.33 -1.09 -9.52
C SER A 184 18.71 0.34 -9.93
N THR A 185 17.81 1.30 -9.71
CA THR A 185 17.99 2.73 -9.98
C THR A 185 18.78 3.42 -8.86
N TYR A 186 18.41 3.18 -7.59
CA TYR A 186 19.09 3.80 -6.45
C TYR A 186 20.55 3.34 -6.30
N ARG A 187 20.86 2.09 -6.65
CA ARG A 187 22.24 1.55 -6.68
C ARG A 187 23.18 2.38 -7.54
N GLN A 188 22.69 2.93 -8.65
CA GLN A 188 23.48 3.74 -9.59
C GLN A 188 23.52 5.24 -9.22
N CYS A 189 23.04 5.63 -8.04
CA CYS A 189 23.01 7.02 -7.60
C CYS A 189 24.09 7.31 -6.54
N ARG A 190 25.02 8.25 -6.80
CA ARG A 190 26.01 8.70 -5.81
C ARG A 190 25.35 9.23 -4.52
N TRP A 191 24.22 9.94 -4.63
CA TRP A 191 23.47 10.47 -3.48
C TRP A 191 22.97 9.36 -2.53
N PHE A 192 22.66 8.16 -3.05
CA PHE A 192 22.11 7.06 -2.28
C PHE A 192 23.13 6.50 -1.29
N TRP A 193 24.33 6.17 -1.77
CA TRP A 193 25.43 5.66 -0.95
C TRP A 193 25.95 6.72 0.04
N LYS A 194 26.11 7.97 -0.41
CA LYS A 194 26.50 9.11 0.43
C LYS A 194 25.49 9.35 1.55
N GLY A 195 24.19 9.34 1.22
CA GLY A 195 23.10 9.48 2.18
C GLY A 195 23.04 8.32 3.18
N MET A 196 23.12 7.06 2.72
CA MET A 196 23.16 5.90 3.63
C MET A 196 24.33 5.97 4.62
N LYS A 197 25.55 6.27 4.13
CA LYS A 197 26.77 6.49 4.94
C LYS A 197 26.55 7.61 5.97
N ALA A 198 25.96 8.73 5.57
CA ALA A 198 25.67 9.88 6.43
C ALA A 198 24.55 9.65 7.46
N LYS A 199 23.57 8.79 7.18
CA LYS A 199 22.48 8.45 8.11
C LYS A 199 22.77 7.22 8.97
N GLY A 200 23.85 6.48 8.70
CA GLY A 200 24.15 5.19 9.32
C GLY A 200 23.19 4.06 8.89
N ALA A 201 22.51 4.25 7.77
CA ALA A 201 21.57 3.29 7.19
C ALA A 201 22.32 2.15 6.48
N ARG A 202 21.64 1.01 6.31
CA ARG A 202 22.27 -0.23 5.83
C ARG A 202 21.36 -0.99 4.88
N LEU A 203 21.93 -1.72 3.93
CA LEU A 203 21.19 -2.67 3.10
C LEU A 203 21.06 -4.01 3.81
N SER A 204 19.85 -4.56 3.77
CA SER A 204 19.50 -5.91 4.17
C SER A 204 18.87 -6.62 2.98
N VAL A 205 19.20 -7.90 2.79
CA VAL A 205 18.67 -8.72 1.69
C VAL A 205 18.16 -10.03 2.28
N SER A 206 16.95 -10.40 1.91
CA SER A 206 16.35 -11.71 2.21
C SER A 206 15.93 -12.39 0.90
N LYS A 207 16.12 -13.71 0.82
CA LYS A 207 15.55 -14.55 -0.22
C LYS A 207 14.24 -15.17 0.30
N PRO A 208 13.20 -15.34 -0.53
CA PRO A 208 12.11 -16.28 -0.25
C PRO A 208 12.66 -17.69 0.02
N GLU A 209 11.93 -18.52 0.77
CA GLU A 209 12.36 -19.90 1.04
C GLU A 209 12.13 -20.81 -0.17
N THR A 210 13.06 -20.79 -1.11
CA THR A 210 13.22 -21.83 -2.14
C THR A 210 13.98 -23.03 -1.59
N ASN A 211 13.66 -24.26 -2.01
CA ASN A 211 14.38 -25.46 -1.57
C ASN A 211 15.83 -25.53 -2.08
N ASP A 212 16.18 -24.75 -3.10
CA ASP A 212 17.53 -24.74 -3.68
C ASP A 212 18.53 -23.98 -2.81
N VAL A 213 19.59 -24.69 -2.42
CA VAL A 213 20.75 -24.14 -1.71
C VAL A 213 21.60 -23.36 -2.71
N ASP A 214 21.19 -22.11 -2.92
CA ASP A 214 21.79 -21.18 -3.86
C ASP A 214 23.26 -20.89 -3.53
N THR A 215 24.17 -21.51 -4.28
CA THR A 215 25.61 -21.43 -4.02
C THR A 215 26.20 -20.04 -4.28
N ASN A 216 25.48 -19.15 -4.97
CA ASN A 216 25.97 -17.82 -5.32
C ASN A 216 25.42 -16.69 -4.41
N PHE A 217 24.52 -17.00 -3.47
CA PHE A 217 23.86 -15.98 -2.64
C PHE A 217 24.84 -15.08 -1.87
N ASP A 218 25.97 -15.61 -1.38
CA ASP A 218 26.96 -14.79 -0.66
C ASP A 218 27.78 -13.86 -1.57
N GLU A 219 27.89 -14.15 -2.87
CA GLU A 219 28.50 -13.23 -3.84
C GLU A 219 27.49 -12.13 -4.24
N ILE A 220 26.25 -12.52 -4.54
CA ILE A 220 25.16 -11.59 -4.90
C ILE A 220 24.84 -10.65 -3.71
N TYR A 221 24.79 -11.17 -2.48
CA TYR A 221 24.65 -10.36 -1.27
C TYR A 221 25.78 -9.32 -1.14
N LYS A 222 27.03 -9.75 -1.38
CA LYS A 222 28.20 -8.87 -1.33
C LYS A 222 28.11 -7.81 -2.43
N GLU A 223 27.68 -8.17 -3.64
CA GLU A 223 27.54 -7.23 -4.75
C GLU A 223 26.50 -6.15 -4.43
N ILE A 224 25.27 -6.56 -4.06
CA ILE A 224 24.15 -5.69 -3.67
C ILE A 224 24.55 -4.73 -2.55
N THR A 225 25.29 -5.21 -1.54
CA THR A 225 25.70 -4.40 -0.38
C THR A 225 26.96 -3.54 -0.60
N THR A 226 27.66 -3.71 -1.74
CA THR A 226 28.86 -2.92 -2.09
C THR A 226 28.51 -1.71 -2.97
N CYS A 227 29.12 -0.56 -2.66
CA CYS A 227 29.04 0.66 -3.47
C CYS A 227 29.79 0.49 -4.81
N PRO A 228 29.22 0.85 -5.97
CA PRO A 228 29.86 0.69 -7.27
C PRO A 228 30.85 1.82 -7.64
N PHE A 229 30.92 2.90 -6.85
CA PHE A 229 31.81 4.05 -7.06
C PHE A 229 33.11 3.93 -6.26
N ASN A 230 34.24 4.39 -6.80
CA ASN A 230 35.54 4.36 -6.12
C ASN A 230 35.75 5.60 -5.24
N GLU A 231 36.69 5.52 -4.30
CA GLU A 231 37.09 6.68 -3.48
C GLU A 231 37.87 7.74 -4.29
N GLU A 232 38.54 7.34 -5.38
CA GLU A 232 39.20 8.26 -6.31
C GLU A 232 38.20 9.11 -7.13
N ASP A 233 36.92 8.69 -7.20
CA ASP A 233 35.85 9.43 -7.88
C ASP A 233 35.30 10.62 -7.05
N GLU A 234 35.80 10.87 -5.84
CA GLU A 234 35.29 11.92 -4.92
C GLU A 234 35.83 13.34 -5.22
N GLU A 235 37.00 13.50 -5.85
CA GLU A 235 37.63 14.83 -6.06
C GLU A 235 37.01 15.67 -7.19
N ASP A 236 36.46 15.05 -8.25
CA ASP A 236 35.82 15.74 -9.39
C ASP A 236 34.38 16.23 -9.07
N THR A 237 34.18 16.93 -7.94
CA THR A 237 32.85 17.32 -7.43
C THR A 237 32.56 18.83 -7.43
N GLU A 238 33.32 19.62 -8.19
CA GLU A 238 32.85 20.92 -8.71
C GLU A 238 32.30 20.72 -10.15
N ASP A 239 31.04 21.11 -10.37
CA ASP A 239 30.34 21.18 -11.66
C ASP A 239 30.10 19.85 -12.44
N ILE A 240 29.57 18.82 -11.77
CA ILE A 240 28.63 17.87 -12.41
C ILE A 240 27.23 18.19 -11.88
N GLU A 241 26.34 18.63 -12.77
CA GLU A 241 24.91 18.82 -12.45
C GLU A 241 24.31 17.48 -12.02
N ASP A 242 23.71 17.41 -10.81
CA ASP A 242 22.92 16.27 -10.38
C ASP A 242 21.85 15.98 -11.44
N ILE A 243 21.63 14.70 -11.77
CA ILE A 243 20.53 14.31 -12.66
C ILE A 243 19.21 14.48 -11.90
N GLU A 244 18.68 15.70 -11.91
CA GLU A 244 17.25 15.90 -11.76
C GLU A 244 16.55 15.12 -12.87
N LEU A 245 15.54 14.32 -12.48
CA LEU A 245 14.74 13.55 -13.42
C LEU A 245 13.76 14.49 -14.15
N GLU A 246 14.29 15.29 -15.08
CA GLU A 246 13.44 16.09 -15.97
C GLU A 246 12.54 15.17 -16.81
N PRO A 247 11.22 15.37 -16.79
CA PRO A 247 10.31 14.64 -17.66
C PRO A 247 10.56 15.04 -19.12
N LEU A 248 10.77 14.05 -20.00
CA LEU A 248 11.08 14.22 -21.41
C LEU A 248 9.94 14.87 -22.21
N PHE A 249 9.84 16.20 -22.15
CA PHE A 249 8.97 17.00 -23.01
C PHE A 249 9.72 17.48 -24.25
N SER A 250 9.07 17.35 -25.42
CA SER A 250 9.66 17.76 -26.70
C SER A 250 9.42 19.26 -26.96
N ASP A 251 10.47 19.96 -27.36
CA ASP A 251 10.53 21.42 -27.42
C ASP A 251 9.72 22.02 -28.60
N SER A 252 9.13 23.19 -28.35
CA SER A 252 8.79 24.16 -29.39
C SER A 252 8.80 25.59 -28.84
N SER A 253 9.94 26.25 -29.04
CA SER A 253 10.25 27.65 -28.73
C SER A 253 9.14 28.69 -29.01
N LEU A 254 9.12 29.79 -28.23
CA LEU A 254 9.51 31.11 -28.77
C LEU A 254 9.69 32.23 -27.72
N ASP A 255 10.80 32.95 -27.87
CA ASP A 255 11.17 34.33 -27.46
C ASP A 255 10.93 34.89 -26.04
N THR A 256 11.94 35.66 -25.61
CA THR A 256 11.94 36.50 -24.40
C THR A 256 11.92 37.98 -24.78
N SER A 257 11.36 38.85 -23.92
CA SER A 257 11.67 40.29 -23.92
C SER A 257 11.35 40.96 -22.58
N ASP A 258 12.27 41.83 -22.16
CA ASP A 258 12.06 43.12 -21.48
C ASP A 258 11.35 43.21 -20.10
N MET A 259 12.20 43.14 -19.06
CA MET A 259 12.63 44.29 -18.23
C MET A 259 11.80 44.79 -17.02
N GLU A 260 12.56 45.16 -15.95
CA GLU A 260 12.23 46.09 -14.85
C GLU A 260 11.10 45.72 -13.83
N SER A 261 11.18 46.01 -12.52
CA SER A 261 12.10 46.92 -11.80
C SER A 261 12.27 46.60 -10.29
N VAL A 262 13.51 46.66 -9.82
CA VAL A 262 14.03 47.26 -8.56
C VAL A 262 13.13 47.33 -7.31
N CYS A 263 13.61 46.72 -6.21
CA CYS A 263 13.94 47.44 -4.95
C CYS A 263 14.85 46.64 -4.01
N SER A 264 16.07 47.13 -3.78
CA SER A 264 17.00 46.75 -2.71
C SER A 264 16.66 47.53 -1.40
N VAL A 265 17.25 47.27 -0.22
CA VAL A 265 18.64 47.54 0.19
C VAL A 265 19.09 46.71 1.42
N PRO A 266 20.42 46.51 1.63
CA PRO A 266 20.97 45.58 2.62
C PRO A 266 21.44 46.24 3.94
N PHE A 267 22.03 45.44 4.84
CA PHE A 267 23.01 45.90 5.82
C PHE A 267 24.12 44.85 5.97
N ASP A 268 25.39 45.27 6.07
CA ASP A 268 26.52 44.44 5.64
C ASP A 268 27.85 44.79 6.37
N VAL A 269 28.70 43.77 6.63
CA VAL A 269 30.19 43.85 6.84
C VAL A 269 30.74 44.66 8.07
N ILE A 270 31.87 44.38 8.75
CA ILE A 270 32.95 43.33 8.75
C ILE A 270 32.87 42.53 10.11
N GLN A 271 33.82 41.75 10.69
CA GLN A 271 35.26 41.40 10.54
C GLN A 271 35.42 39.94 11.10
N HIS A 272 36.17 38.94 10.58
CA HIS A 272 37.58 38.75 10.14
C HIS A 272 38.64 38.56 11.27
N ASP A 273 39.08 37.31 11.54
CA ASP A 273 40.50 36.89 11.37
C ASP A 273 40.82 35.41 11.77
N VAL A 274 41.15 34.62 10.73
CA VAL A 274 42.32 33.72 10.55
C VAL A 274 42.77 32.71 11.65
N ASP A 275 42.80 31.43 11.22
CA ASP A 275 43.60 30.25 11.62
C ASP A 275 43.80 29.79 13.08
N ARG A 276 43.44 28.51 13.32
CA ARG A 276 44.45 27.49 13.69
C ARG A 276 44.00 26.05 13.41
N VAL A 277 44.94 25.25 12.92
CA VAL A 277 44.86 23.78 12.77
C VAL A 277 45.15 23.10 14.11
N ASP A 278 44.46 22.00 14.39
CA ASP A 278 45.02 20.89 15.17
C ASP A 278 44.38 19.55 14.71
N ASN A 279 45.21 18.54 14.45
CA ASN A 279 44.76 17.20 14.05
C ASN A 279 44.23 16.42 15.26
N VAL A 280 43.16 15.65 15.06
CA VAL A 280 42.81 14.51 15.93
C VAL A 280 42.35 13.35 15.05
N ASP A 281 43.19 12.33 14.92
CA ASP A 281 42.84 11.08 14.24
C ASP A 281 41.56 10.46 14.85
N ARG A 282 40.70 9.93 13.98
CA ARG A 282 39.65 8.99 14.38
C ARG A 282 39.84 7.68 13.59
N PRO A 283 39.76 6.52 14.25
CA PRO A 283 39.96 5.24 13.59
C PRO A 283 38.79 4.91 12.66
N GLU A 284 39.08 4.09 11.65
CA GLU A 284 38.12 3.50 10.72
C GLU A 284 37.10 2.62 11.48
N GLU A 285 35.83 3.04 11.57
CA GLU A 285 34.77 2.17 12.06
C GLU A 285 34.29 1.23 10.95
N VAL A 286 34.86 0.02 10.93
CA VAL A 286 34.52 -1.05 9.99
C VAL A 286 33.02 -1.36 10.02
N VAL A 287 32.38 -1.33 8.85
CA VAL A 287 30.96 -1.65 8.66
C VAL A 287 30.67 -3.06 9.17
N THR A 288 30.06 -3.15 10.35
CA THR A 288 29.77 -4.42 11.01
C THR A 288 28.51 -5.05 10.42
N ILE A 289 28.67 -5.97 9.46
CA ILE A 289 27.60 -6.65 8.71
C ILE A 289 26.94 -7.76 9.57
N HIS A 290 25.62 -7.95 9.40
CA HIS A 290 24.87 -9.01 10.08
C HIS A 290 23.99 -9.80 9.09
N LYS A 291 24.40 -11.03 8.77
CA LYS A 291 23.57 -12.00 8.04
C LYS A 291 22.46 -12.53 8.97
N ARG A 292 21.19 -12.32 8.60
CA ARG A 292 20.03 -12.91 9.29
C ARG A 292 19.32 -13.89 8.35
N VAL A 293 19.23 -15.14 8.77
CA VAL A 293 18.37 -16.15 8.14
C VAL A 293 17.18 -16.36 9.08
N HIS A 294 15.97 -16.15 8.57
CA HIS A 294 14.75 -16.55 9.25
C HIS A 294 14.24 -17.84 8.62
N LYS A 295 13.67 -18.72 9.46
CA LYS A 295 13.12 -20.00 9.06
C LYS A 295 11.60 -19.96 9.19
N LYS A 296 10.83 -20.06 8.10
CA LYS A 296 9.44 -20.53 8.18
C LYS A 296 9.46 -22.05 8.34
N THR A 297 8.34 -22.65 8.76
CA THR A 297 8.27 -24.11 8.93
C THR A 297 6.86 -24.55 8.62
N GLU A 298 6.69 -25.13 7.44
CA GLU A 298 5.48 -25.85 7.08
C GLU A 298 5.67 -27.34 7.38
N SER A 299 4.61 -27.98 7.89
CA SER A 299 4.68 -29.36 8.37
C SER A 299 3.66 -30.25 7.65
N SER A 300 4.12 -30.95 6.63
CA SER A 300 3.43 -32.10 6.04
C SER A 300 4.03 -33.40 6.58
N ASN A 301 3.28 -34.09 7.44
CA ASN A 301 3.44 -35.54 7.57
C ASN A 301 2.80 -36.19 6.33
N GLU A 302 3.45 -37.19 5.76
CA GLU A 302 2.86 -38.42 5.17
C GLU A 302 3.96 -39.51 5.23
N SER A 303 3.63 -40.78 4.97
CA SER A 303 4.40 -41.93 5.49
C SER A 303 5.35 -42.65 4.52
N ASP A 304 6.35 -43.31 5.12
CA ASP A 304 7.39 -44.17 4.51
C ASP A 304 6.84 -45.33 3.65
N GLY A 305 7.62 -45.79 2.65
CA GLY A 305 7.13 -46.62 1.54
C GLY A 305 8.14 -47.36 0.63
N SER A 306 9.41 -47.51 1.04
CA SER A 306 10.38 -48.58 0.65
C SER A 306 10.56 -49.08 -0.81
N GLU A 307 11.85 -49.11 -1.23
CA GLU A 307 12.55 -50.16 -2.02
C GLU A 307 12.47 -50.23 -3.57
N ASP A 308 13.56 -49.73 -4.19
CA ASP A 308 14.51 -50.43 -5.11
C ASP A 308 14.06 -51.20 -6.37
N ALA A 309 14.64 -50.85 -7.54
CA ALA A 309 15.76 -51.58 -8.18
C ALA A 309 16.03 -51.19 -9.67
N ASP A 310 17.31 -51.22 -10.08
CA ASP A 310 17.93 -51.71 -11.35
C ASP A 310 17.27 -51.47 -12.75
N ASP A 311 17.98 -51.43 -13.89
CA ASP A 311 19.40 -51.22 -14.30
C ASP A 311 19.46 -51.21 -15.86
N SER A 312 20.62 -50.90 -16.46
CA SER A 312 21.11 -51.42 -17.76
C SER A 312 20.45 -50.96 -19.09
N ASP A 313 21.24 -50.16 -19.81
CA ASP A 313 21.58 -50.23 -21.25
C ASP A 313 20.54 -49.96 -22.37
N GLY A 314 21.04 -49.24 -23.40
CA GLY A 314 20.31 -48.86 -24.61
C GLY A 314 21.22 -48.22 -25.67
N ASP A 315 22.33 -48.89 -26.03
CA ASP A 315 23.30 -48.41 -27.02
C ASP A 315 22.72 -48.34 -28.45
N SER A 316 22.96 -47.22 -29.14
CA SER A 316 22.81 -47.11 -30.60
C SER A 316 23.69 -45.98 -31.17
N VAL A 317 24.84 -46.35 -31.73
CA VAL A 317 25.67 -45.49 -32.59
C VAL A 317 25.14 -45.44 -34.02
N ASP A 318 25.26 -44.28 -34.67
CA ASP A 318 25.49 -44.14 -36.12
C ASP A 318 26.13 -42.76 -36.40
N ALA A 319 26.76 -42.57 -37.56
CA ALA A 319 27.84 -41.59 -37.76
C ALA A 319 27.68 -40.63 -38.97
N ASP A 320 28.68 -39.77 -39.17
CA ASP A 320 29.03 -38.98 -40.37
C ASP A 320 28.10 -37.76 -40.71
N ASP A 321 28.58 -36.60 -41.18
CA ASP A 321 29.95 -36.06 -41.39
C ASP A 321 29.92 -34.51 -41.61
N SER A 322 31.11 -33.88 -41.59
CA SER A 322 31.52 -32.58 -42.19
C SER A 322 31.23 -31.24 -41.50
N ASP A 323 32.32 -30.70 -40.91
CA ASP A 323 32.90 -29.35 -41.07
C ASP A 323 32.03 -28.06 -41.11
N GLY A 324 32.40 -27.10 -40.26
CA GLY A 324 32.01 -25.69 -40.40
C GLY A 324 32.50 -24.79 -39.26
N ASP A 325 33.62 -24.09 -39.43
CA ASP A 325 34.13 -23.13 -38.44
C ASP A 325 33.17 -21.94 -38.23
N SER A 326 32.84 -21.66 -36.97
CA SER A 326 32.68 -20.30 -36.43
C SER A 326 32.79 -20.35 -34.90
N ALA A 327 33.71 -19.56 -34.33
CA ALA A 327 33.88 -19.44 -32.89
C ALA A 327 33.23 -18.14 -32.41
N ASP A 328 31.91 -18.18 -32.19
CA ASP A 328 31.20 -17.11 -31.47
C ASP A 328 31.19 -17.44 -29.98
N SER A 329 31.69 -16.51 -29.16
CA SER A 329 31.64 -16.61 -27.71
C SER A 329 30.21 -16.38 -27.23
N ALA A 330 29.57 -17.43 -26.69
CA ALA A 330 28.31 -17.31 -25.96
C ALA A 330 28.56 -16.59 -24.63
N ASP A 331 28.50 -15.26 -24.68
CA ASP A 331 28.50 -14.38 -23.52
C ASP A 331 27.09 -14.40 -22.91
N SER A 332 26.75 -15.52 -22.27
CA SER A 332 25.44 -15.77 -21.68
C SER A 332 25.40 -15.21 -20.25
N ASP A 333 25.33 -13.90 -20.14
CA ASP A 333 24.79 -13.21 -18.96
C ASP A 333 23.27 -13.49 -18.86
N GLU A 334 22.91 -14.75 -18.62
CA GLU A 334 21.63 -15.10 -18.01
C GLU A 334 21.71 -14.67 -16.55
N THR A 335 21.55 -13.36 -16.32
CA THR A 335 21.35 -12.79 -14.98
C THR A 335 20.08 -13.38 -14.41
N VAL A 336 20.25 -14.44 -13.60
CA VAL A 336 19.13 -15.12 -12.94
C VAL A 336 18.42 -14.09 -12.06
N GLU A 337 17.21 -13.68 -12.45
CA GLU A 337 16.37 -12.79 -11.66
C GLU A 337 15.92 -13.52 -10.39
N LEU A 338 16.78 -13.48 -9.38
CA LEU A 338 16.44 -13.94 -8.04
C LEU A 338 15.47 -12.94 -7.43
N ASP A 339 14.27 -13.41 -7.10
CA ASP A 339 13.38 -12.71 -6.18
C ASP A 339 14.12 -12.44 -4.87
N LEU A 340 14.46 -11.18 -4.64
CA LEU A 340 15.20 -10.72 -3.46
C LEU A 340 14.45 -9.56 -2.80
N ASP A 341 14.06 -9.76 -1.55
CA ASP A 341 13.59 -8.70 -0.65
C ASP A 341 14.79 -7.84 -0.26
N ILE A 342 14.99 -6.71 -0.95
CA ILE A 342 16.03 -5.72 -0.64
C ILE A 342 15.39 -4.62 0.18
N SER A 343 15.93 -4.36 1.38
CA SER A 343 15.41 -3.35 2.29
C SER A 343 16.51 -2.50 2.91
N ILE A 344 16.25 -1.20 3.08
CA ILE A 344 17.09 -0.30 3.87
C ILE A 344 16.70 -0.40 5.34
N ASP A 345 17.61 -0.85 6.18
CA ASP A 345 17.53 -0.73 7.65
C ASP A 345 17.93 0.70 8.04
N MET A 346 16.92 1.54 8.34
CA MET A 346 17.08 2.94 8.75
C MET A 346 17.08 3.09 10.28
N PRO A 347 18.12 3.66 10.91
CA PRO A 347 18.16 3.85 12.35
C PRO A 347 17.31 5.04 12.81
N ASN A 348 16.73 4.94 14.00
CA ASN A 348 16.01 6.03 14.69
C ASN A 348 14.83 6.67 13.92
N MET A 349 14.13 5.90 13.07
CA MET A 349 13.01 6.44 12.29
C MET A 349 11.77 6.72 13.15
N PRO A 350 11.12 7.89 13.01
CA PRO A 350 9.83 8.16 13.64
C PRO A 350 8.72 7.37 12.94
N VAL A 351 7.93 6.64 13.71
CA VAL A 351 6.91 5.70 13.21
C VAL A 351 5.60 5.80 13.96
N LEU A 352 4.51 5.38 13.31
CA LEU A 352 3.21 5.10 13.90
C LEU A 352 2.90 3.60 13.77
N LEU A 353 2.62 2.97 14.92
CA LEU A 353 2.09 1.63 15.02
C LEU A 353 0.56 1.73 15.07
N ILE A 354 -0.13 1.05 14.16
CA ILE A 354 -1.59 0.97 14.07
C ILE A 354 -2.02 -0.46 14.42
N TYR A 355 -2.90 -0.61 15.39
CA TYR A 355 -3.35 -1.91 15.90
C TYR A 355 -4.74 -2.25 15.35
N GLN A 356 -4.82 -3.30 14.55
CA GLN A 356 -6.04 -3.77 13.89
C GLN A 356 -6.27 -5.27 14.13
N GLU A 357 -7.48 -5.77 13.89
CA GLU A 357 -7.70 -7.21 13.89
C GLU A 357 -6.91 -7.91 12.78
N ALA A 358 -6.26 -9.03 13.12
CA ALA A 358 -5.71 -9.91 12.11
C ALA A 358 -6.84 -10.48 11.22
N GLN A 359 -6.54 -10.64 9.94
CA GLN A 359 -7.40 -11.28 8.95
C GLN A 359 -6.90 -12.71 8.71
N GLU A 360 -7.61 -13.49 7.88
CA GLU A 360 -7.19 -14.85 7.52
C GLU A 360 -6.25 -14.85 6.31
N GLY A 361 -6.37 -13.85 5.44
CA GLY A 361 -5.55 -13.62 4.25
C GLY A 361 -6.03 -12.37 3.49
N VAL A 362 -5.31 -12.03 2.42
CA VAL A 362 -5.77 -11.10 1.37
C VAL A 362 -6.58 -11.85 0.30
N ILE A 363 -7.19 -11.14 -0.66
CA ILE A 363 -7.86 -11.77 -1.80
C ILE A 363 -6.87 -12.13 -2.92
N ASP A 364 -5.65 -11.59 -2.86
CA ASP A 364 -4.53 -11.91 -3.76
C ASP A 364 -4.13 -13.39 -3.63
N ASP A 365 -3.96 -13.87 -2.38
CA ASP A 365 -3.78 -15.28 -1.98
C ASP A 365 -4.78 -16.27 -2.61
N LEU A 366 -5.90 -15.79 -3.17
CA LEU A 366 -6.97 -16.60 -3.76
C LEU A 366 -6.96 -16.59 -5.29
N LEU A 367 -6.09 -15.82 -5.94
CA LEU A 367 -5.91 -15.77 -7.41
C LEU A 367 -5.16 -17.02 -7.90
N ASP A 368 -4.13 -17.42 -7.17
CA ASP A 368 -3.29 -18.60 -7.43
C ASP A 368 -4.00 -19.95 -7.11
N GLU A 369 -5.20 -19.89 -6.52
CA GLU A 369 -5.97 -21.05 -6.09
C GLU A 369 -6.79 -21.66 -7.26
N GLU A 370 -6.23 -22.72 -7.86
CA GLU A 370 -6.86 -23.51 -8.92
C GLU A 370 -8.18 -24.20 -8.50
N GLU A 371 -8.49 -24.32 -7.20
CA GLU A 371 -9.79 -24.79 -6.71
C GLU A 371 -10.33 -23.95 -5.53
N LEU A 372 -11.55 -23.41 -5.65
CA LEU A 372 -12.19 -22.64 -4.57
C LEU A 372 -13.43 -23.36 -3.98
N ASP A 373 -13.22 -23.97 -2.81
CA ASP A 373 -14.14 -24.85 -2.07
C ASP A 373 -14.96 -25.83 -2.94
N GLY A 374 -14.27 -26.74 -3.64
CA GLY A 374 -14.86 -27.80 -4.47
C GLY A 374 -15.15 -27.40 -5.92
N HIS A 375 -14.48 -26.37 -6.45
CA HIS A 375 -14.71 -25.85 -7.80
C HIS A 375 -13.42 -25.34 -8.47
N GLU A 376 -13.04 -26.02 -9.55
CA GLU A 376 -11.97 -25.68 -10.48
C GLU A 376 -12.04 -24.23 -10.99
N ARG A 377 -10.88 -23.63 -11.26
CA ARG A 377 -10.69 -22.29 -11.85
C ARG A 377 -11.48 -22.13 -13.16
N GLY A 378 -12.00 -20.92 -13.40
CA GLY A 378 -12.88 -20.62 -14.55
C GLY A 378 -14.26 -21.32 -14.55
N SER A 379 -14.55 -22.23 -13.62
CA SER A 379 -15.88 -22.86 -13.53
C SER A 379 -16.96 -21.88 -13.05
N GLN A 380 -18.23 -22.16 -13.37
CA GLN A 380 -19.35 -21.33 -12.92
C GLN A 380 -19.44 -21.22 -11.38
N GLY A 381 -18.98 -22.23 -10.64
CA GLY A 381 -18.96 -22.21 -9.18
C GLY A 381 -17.83 -21.35 -8.61
N TRP A 382 -16.67 -21.35 -9.27
CA TRP A 382 -15.54 -20.49 -8.96
C TRP A 382 -15.87 -19.02 -9.27
N GLU A 383 -16.39 -18.70 -10.47
CA GLU A 383 -16.85 -17.34 -10.80
C GLU A 383 -17.92 -16.82 -9.82
N ALA A 384 -18.86 -17.67 -9.38
CA ALA A 384 -19.92 -17.25 -8.46
C ALA A 384 -19.39 -16.76 -7.10
N ARG A 385 -18.20 -17.20 -6.67
CA ARG A 385 -17.52 -16.73 -5.46
C ARG A 385 -16.97 -15.33 -5.65
N TRP A 386 -16.16 -15.13 -6.68
CA TRP A 386 -15.64 -13.83 -7.07
C TRP A 386 -16.74 -12.78 -7.27
N ILE A 387 -17.83 -13.13 -7.96
CA ILE A 387 -19.00 -12.25 -8.14
C ILE A 387 -19.65 -11.87 -6.78
N ALA A 388 -19.71 -12.79 -5.82
CA ALA A 388 -20.25 -12.51 -4.49
C ALA A 388 -19.29 -11.70 -3.60
N TRP A 389 -17.98 -11.96 -3.68
CA TRP A 389 -16.94 -11.24 -2.97
C TRP A 389 -16.78 -9.80 -3.50
N LEU A 390 -16.76 -9.60 -4.82
CA LEU A 390 -16.80 -8.28 -5.44
C LEU A 390 -18.08 -7.51 -5.08
N PHE A 391 -19.24 -8.16 -4.94
CA PHE A 391 -20.42 -7.46 -4.41
C PHE A 391 -20.20 -6.94 -2.98
N GLN A 392 -19.48 -7.66 -2.11
CA GLN A 392 -19.14 -7.16 -0.78
C GLN A 392 -18.21 -5.93 -0.84
N VAL A 393 -17.27 -5.88 -1.79
CA VAL A 393 -16.40 -4.71 -2.06
C VAL A 393 -17.23 -3.52 -2.55
N ILE A 394 -18.06 -3.71 -3.58
CA ILE A 394 -18.98 -2.69 -4.10
C ILE A 394 -19.89 -2.16 -2.97
N ALA A 395 -20.36 -3.05 -2.08
CA ALA A 395 -21.24 -2.69 -0.98
C ALA A 395 -20.55 -1.83 0.09
N VAL A 396 -19.29 -2.08 0.44
CA VAL A 396 -18.55 -1.22 1.38
C VAL A 396 -18.20 0.12 0.74
N LEU A 397 -17.71 0.14 -0.50
CA LEU A 397 -17.36 1.40 -1.20
C LEU A 397 -18.60 2.29 -1.36
N SER A 398 -19.73 1.75 -1.82
CA SER A 398 -21.00 2.49 -1.93
C SER A 398 -21.45 3.10 -0.58
N PHE A 399 -21.29 2.32 0.50
CA PHE A 399 -21.62 2.77 1.85
C PHE A 399 -20.68 3.90 2.33
N LEU A 400 -19.36 3.76 2.14
CA LEU A 400 -18.37 4.75 2.59
C LEU A 400 -18.42 6.03 1.76
N GLN A 401 -18.54 5.93 0.44
CA GLN A 401 -18.80 7.07 -0.46
C GLN A 401 -20.04 7.86 -0.01
N LYS A 402 -21.12 7.19 0.42
CA LYS A 402 -22.29 7.88 0.97
C LYS A 402 -22.10 8.42 2.38
N ALA A 403 -21.38 7.69 3.25
CA ALA A 403 -21.26 8.02 4.67
C ALA A 403 -20.31 9.18 4.94
N ILE A 404 -19.17 9.20 4.26
CA ILE A 404 -18.03 10.10 4.51
C ILE A 404 -17.37 10.63 3.23
N SER A 405 -17.95 10.43 2.03
CA SER A 405 -17.31 10.83 0.76
C SER A 405 -15.90 10.25 0.60
N PHE A 406 -15.79 8.94 0.83
CA PHE A 406 -14.56 8.16 0.74
C PHE A 406 -14.15 7.84 -0.71
N THR A 407 -12.86 7.93 -1.00
CA THR A 407 -12.17 7.25 -2.10
C THR A 407 -10.90 6.61 -1.53
N HIS A 408 -10.57 5.39 -1.95
CA HIS A 408 -9.38 4.65 -1.50
C HIS A 408 -8.11 5.21 -2.14
N ASN A 409 -8.18 5.51 -3.45
CA ASN A 409 -7.07 5.91 -4.34
C ASN A 409 -5.96 4.87 -4.53
N ASP A 410 -5.97 3.77 -3.78
CA ASP A 410 -5.03 2.66 -3.95
C ASP A 410 -5.69 1.32 -3.60
N LEU A 411 -6.79 0.99 -4.29
CA LEU A 411 -7.48 -0.29 -4.08
C LEU A 411 -7.04 -1.28 -5.15
N HIS A 412 -6.14 -2.18 -4.76
CA HIS A 412 -5.77 -3.38 -5.50
C HIS A 412 -6.12 -4.63 -4.66
N SER A 413 -5.94 -5.81 -5.23
CA SER A 413 -6.22 -7.14 -4.64
C SER A 413 -5.59 -7.33 -3.25
N ASN A 414 -4.29 -7.05 -3.08
CA ASN A 414 -3.63 -7.07 -1.76
C ASN A 414 -4.26 -6.15 -0.69
N ASN A 415 -4.97 -5.08 -1.07
CA ASN A 415 -5.69 -4.20 -0.13
C ASN A 415 -7.13 -4.66 0.16
N ILE A 416 -7.51 -5.84 -0.32
CA ILE A 416 -8.75 -6.53 0.02
C ILE A 416 -8.42 -7.76 0.86
N VAL A 417 -9.05 -7.84 2.03
CA VAL A 417 -8.84 -8.90 3.02
C VAL A 417 -10.10 -9.68 3.31
N TRP A 418 -9.94 -10.90 3.79
CA TRP A 418 -11.07 -11.75 4.18
C TRP A 418 -10.89 -12.39 5.55
N ARG A 419 -12.03 -12.75 6.15
CA ARG A 419 -12.08 -13.54 7.38
C ARG A 419 -13.21 -14.56 7.37
N LYS A 420 -13.01 -15.67 8.07
CA LYS A 420 -13.96 -16.81 8.14
C LYS A 420 -15.28 -16.41 8.81
N THR A 421 -16.40 -16.96 8.33
CA THR A 421 -17.74 -16.77 8.91
C THR A 421 -18.64 -17.98 8.76
N ALA A 422 -19.46 -18.24 9.78
CA ALA A 422 -20.56 -19.20 9.71
C ALA A 422 -21.86 -18.60 9.11
N GLN A 423 -21.93 -17.27 8.93
CA GLN A 423 -23.11 -16.62 8.33
C GLN A 423 -23.13 -16.89 6.82
N LYS A 424 -24.14 -17.62 6.34
CA LYS A 424 -24.23 -18.06 4.93
C LYS A 424 -24.57 -16.95 3.94
N PHE A 425 -25.25 -15.89 4.39
CA PHE A 425 -25.71 -14.79 3.54
C PHE A 425 -25.60 -13.45 4.25
N LEU A 426 -25.17 -12.41 3.53
CA LEU A 426 -25.29 -11.02 3.93
C LEU A 426 -26.47 -10.36 3.20
N TYR A 427 -27.21 -9.50 3.91
CA TYR A 427 -28.38 -8.82 3.37
C TYR A 427 -28.11 -7.32 3.24
N TYR A 428 -28.21 -6.80 2.02
CA TYR A 428 -27.94 -5.40 1.68
C TYR A 428 -29.18 -4.73 1.08
N ARG A 429 -29.29 -3.40 1.21
CA ARG A 429 -30.45 -2.63 0.75
C ARG A 429 -30.12 -1.20 0.32
N ASN A 430 -30.73 -0.75 -0.77
CA ASN A 430 -30.69 0.62 -1.29
C ASN A 430 -31.86 1.49 -0.76
N LYS A 431 -31.86 2.80 -1.05
CA LYS A 431 -32.93 3.75 -0.66
C LYS A 431 -34.30 3.37 -1.20
N GLN A 432 -34.35 2.76 -2.39
CA GLN A 432 -35.58 2.30 -3.06
C GLN A 432 -36.19 1.07 -2.38
N GLY A 433 -35.49 0.43 -1.44
CA GLY A 433 -35.97 -0.73 -0.68
C GLY A 433 -35.75 -2.07 -1.39
N THR A 434 -35.03 -2.12 -2.51
CA THR A 434 -34.53 -3.37 -3.09
C THR A 434 -33.57 -4.02 -2.11
N ILE A 435 -33.67 -5.34 -1.94
CA ILE A 435 -32.79 -6.13 -1.07
C ILE A 435 -31.96 -7.06 -1.96
N TRP A 436 -30.68 -7.21 -1.64
CA TRP A 436 -29.80 -8.23 -2.18
C TRP A 436 -29.44 -9.20 -1.04
N ARG A 437 -29.51 -10.50 -1.31
CA ARG A 437 -29.05 -11.58 -0.42
C ARG A 437 -27.84 -12.23 -1.08
N VAL A 438 -26.65 -11.88 -0.60
CA VAL A 438 -25.36 -12.24 -1.19
C VAL A 438 -24.78 -13.41 -0.39
N PRO A 439 -24.39 -14.53 -1.03
CA PRO A 439 -23.69 -15.61 -0.33
C PRO A 439 -22.31 -15.14 0.15
N THR A 440 -21.85 -15.64 1.29
CA THR A 440 -20.49 -15.35 1.80
C THR A 440 -19.44 -16.31 1.26
N PHE A 441 -19.85 -17.54 0.93
CA PHE A 441 -18.94 -18.67 0.71
C PHE A 441 -17.90 -18.78 1.85
N GLY A 442 -18.36 -18.66 3.10
CA GLY A 442 -17.52 -18.72 4.29
C GLY A 442 -16.63 -17.49 4.54
N LYS A 443 -16.57 -16.51 3.63
CA LYS A 443 -15.70 -15.34 3.71
C LYS A 443 -16.49 -14.02 3.85
N ILE A 444 -16.15 -13.18 4.83
CA ILE A 444 -16.55 -11.76 4.86
C ILE A 444 -15.36 -10.95 4.34
N ILE A 445 -15.60 -10.19 3.27
CA ILE A 445 -14.59 -9.33 2.65
C ILE A 445 -14.55 -7.98 3.36
N SER A 446 -13.38 -7.35 3.44
CA SER A 446 -13.17 -5.99 3.93
C SER A 446 -11.99 -5.35 3.18
N ILE A 447 -11.86 -4.04 3.26
CA ILE A 447 -10.76 -3.28 2.66
C ILE A 447 -9.80 -2.79 3.75
N ILE A 448 -8.52 -2.62 3.41
CA ILE A 448 -7.44 -2.13 4.27
C ILE A 448 -6.49 -1.21 3.49
N ASP A 449 -5.54 -0.62 4.22
CA ASP A 449 -4.54 0.34 3.76
C ASP A 449 -5.11 1.65 3.22
N PHE A 450 -5.33 2.59 4.13
CA PHE A 450 -5.97 3.86 3.83
C PHE A 450 -4.94 4.99 3.72
N GLY A 451 -3.66 4.67 3.49
CA GLY A 451 -2.56 5.62 3.34
C GLY A 451 -2.90 6.76 2.38
N ARG A 452 -3.19 6.43 1.12
CA ARG A 452 -3.58 7.40 0.08
C ARG A 452 -5.06 7.79 0.10
N SER A 453 -5.85 7.40 1.11
CA SER A 453 -7.30 7.61 1.12
C SER A 453 -7.73 9.08 1.29
N ILE A 454 -8.92 9.41 0.76
CA ILE A 454 -9.52 10.73 0.88
C ILE A 454 -10.95 10.61 1.39
N PHE A 455 -11.29 11.32 2.48
CA PHE A 455 -12.64 11.28 3.08
C PHE A 455 -12.96 12.52 3.91
N ARG A 456 -14.22 12.64 4.37
CA ARG A 456 -14.74 13.79 5.12
C ARG A 456 -15.43 13.37 6.42
N LEU A 457 -14.88 13.81 7.55
CA LEU A 457 -15.51 13.63 8.86
C LEU A 457 -16.09 14.95 9.38
N GLY A 458 -17.35 15.21 9.02
CA GLY A 458 -18.02 16.47 9.34
C GLY A 458 -17.55 17.61 8.46
N SER A 459 -16.88 18.60 9.04
CA SER A 459 -16.25 19.72 8.33
C SER A 459 -14.86 19.38 7.80
N HIS A 460 -14.14 18.45 8.44
CA HIS A 460 -12.74 18.17 8.13
C HIS A 460 -12.64 17.27 6.88
N LEU A 461 -11.80 17.70 5.94
CA LEU A 461 -11.25 16.86 4.89
C LEU A 461 -10.03 16.13 5.45
N TRP A 462 -9.98 14.83 5.23
CA TRP A 462 -8.84 13.97 5.43
C TRP A 462 -8.33 13.57 4.05
N ILE A 463 -7.05 13.76 3.83
CA ILE A 463 -6.33 13.55 2.58
C ILE A 463 -4.86 13.41 2.95
N SER A 464 -4.19 12.41 2.37
CA SER A 464 -2.75 12.20 2.56
C SER A 464 -1.93 13.31 1.91
N ASP A 465 -0.77 13.61 2.48
CA ASP A 465 0.23 14.46 1.84
C ASP A 465 0.97 13.78 0.68
N ASP A 466 0.74 12.49 0.43
CA ASP A 466 1.13 11.82 -0.84
C ASP A 466 0.52 12.51 -2.07
N HIS A 467 -0.64 13.19 -1.92
CA HIS A 467 -1.35 13.89 -3.01
C HIS A 467 -0.82 15.31 -3.27
N TRP A 468 0.25 15.73 -2.60
CA TRP A 468 0.86 17.05 -2.86
C TRP A 468 1.66 17.04 -4.18
N PRO A 469 1.90 18.20 -4.79
CA PRO A 469 2.87 18.32 -5.87
C PRO A 469 4.22 17.73 -5.45
N ASN A 470 4.84 16.97 -6.35
CA ASN A 470 6.16 16.34 -6.15
C ASN A 470 6.19 15.30 -5.00
N GLN A 471 5.06 14.60 -4.79
CA GLN A 471 4.92 13.41 -3.95
C GLN A 471 4.20 12.31 -4.77
N ASP A 472 4.20 11.05 -4.31
CA ASP A 472 3.84 9.86 -5.11
C ASP A 472 2.52 10.00 -5.90
N ALA A 473 1.48 10.51 -5.24
CA ALA A 473 0.13 10.67 -5.80
C ALA A 473 -0.14 12.11 -6.28
N GLY A 474 0.93 12.85 -6.57
CA GLY A 474 0.88 14.17 -7.20
C GLY A 474 0.16 14.14 -8.54
N ASP A 475 -0.48 15.25 -8.90
CA ASP A 475 -1.26 15.46 -10.14
C ASP A 475 -2.43 14.48 -10.42
N GLN A 476 -2.62 13.42 -9.61
CA GLN A 476 -3.83 12.59 -9.60
C GLN A 476 -5.09 13.45 -9.41
N TYR A 477 -5.02 14.48 -8.56
CA TYR A 477 -6.09 15.46 -8.33
C TYR A 477 -5.56 16.90 -8.25
N ASN A 478 -6.46 17.88 -8.38
CA ASN A 478 -6.17 19.30 -8.18
C ASN A 478 -7.34 19.96 -7.43
N PHE A 479 -7.31 19.92 -6.09
CA PHE A 479 -8.34 20.50 -5.24
C PHE A 479 -7.88 20.69 -3.79
N GLY A 480 -8.70 21.41 -3.00
CA GLY A 480 -8.54 21.46 -1.55
C GLY A 480 -7.27 22.19 -1.12
N PRO A 481 -6.40 21.57 -0.30
CA PRO A 481 -5.23 22.24 0.29
C PRO A 481 -4.07 22.49 -0.69
N PHE A 482 -4.03 21.78 -1.82
CA PHE A 482 -3.03 21.93 -2.89
C PHE A 482 -3.66 22.41 -4.21
N PHE A 483 -4.82 23.07 -4.14
CA PHE A 483 -5.48 23.57 -5.35
C PHE A 483 -4.67 24.67 -6.04
N ASP A 484 -4.18 24.40 -7.24
CA ASP A 484 -3.68 25.39 -8.18
C ASP A 484 -4.79 25.84 -9.14
N SER A 485 -4.95 27.15 -9.27
CA SER A 485 -5.88 27.78 -10.21
C SER A 485 -5.39 27.83 -11.66
N SER A 486 -4.12 27.52 -11.95
CA SER A 486 -3.61 27.40 -13.33
C SER A 486 -4.02 26.07 -13.97
N LYS A 487 -3.95 24.97 -13.22
CA LYS A 487 -4.36 23.63 -13.65
C LYS A 487 -5.89 23.45 -13.62
N PRO A 488 -6.48 22.59 -14.48
CA PRO A 488 -7.88 22.19 -14.37
C PRO A 488 -8.20 21.57 -13.00
N LYS A 489 -9.37 21.85 -12.45
CA LYS A 489 -9.76 21.34 -11.13
C LYS A 489 -10.24 19.88 -11.21
N ASN A 490 -9.40 18.92 -10.80
CA ASN A 490 -9.81 17.53 -10.60
C ASN A 490 -10.08 17.20 -9.12
N VAL A 491 -11.06 16.35 -8.82
CA VAL A 491 -11.55 16.01 -7.47
C VAL A 491 -11.64 14.49 -7.29
N PRO A 492 -11.65 13.96 -6.04
CA PRO A 492 -11.65 12.53 -5.78
C PRO A 492 -12.74 11.77 -6.54
N ASN A 493 -12.33 10.87 -7.42
CA ASN A 493 -13.20 10.20 -8.38
C ASN A 493 -13.85 8.95 -7.73
N PRO A 494 -15.19 8.88 -7.59
CA PRO A 494 -15.86 7.71 -6.99
C PRO A 494 -15.74 6.42 -7.80
N SER A 495 -15.33 6.49 -9.06
CA SER A 495 -15.08 5.33 -9.93
C SER A 495 -13.67 4.74 -9.77
N PHE A 496 -12.73 5.51 -9.21
CA PHE A 496 -11.31 5.16 -9.12
C PHE A 496 -11.11 3.75 -8.53
N ASP A 497 -11.70 3.53 -7.36
CA ASP A 497 -11.43 2.35 -6.52
C ASP A 497 -11.79 1.02 -7.23
N LEU A 498 -12.83 0.98 -8.05
CA LEU A 498 -13.20 -0.22 -8.82
C LEU A 498 -12.44 -0.35 -10.13
N SER A 499 -11.95 0.76 -10.70
CA SER A 499 -11.12 0.73 -11.90
C SER A 499 -9.71 0.22 -11.58
N ARG A 500 -9.04 0.78 -10.56
CA ARG A 500 -7.71 0.32 -10.12
C ARG A 500 -7.72 -1.13 -9.67
N LEU A 501 -8.77 -1.54 -8.97
CA LEU A 501 -8.98 -2.92 -8.54
C LEU A 501 -9.20 -3.86 -9.72
N SER A 502 -9.88 -3.41 -10.77
CA SER A 502 -10.05 -4.26 -11.96
C SER A 502 -8.74 -4.54 -12.66
N VAL A 503 -7.82 -3.57 -12.70
CA VAL A 503 -6.50 -3.78 -13.31
C VAL A 503 -5.71 -4.84 -12.51
N SER A 504 -5.73 -4.81 -11.18
CA SER A 504 -5.06 -5.83 -10.36
C SER A 504 -5.85 -7.15 -10.19
N LEU A 505 -6.84 -7.43 -11.06
CA LEU A 505 -7.67 -8.64 -10.95
C LEU A 505 -7.89 -9.35 -12.28
N ILE A 506 -7.69 -8.72 -13.44
CA ILE A 506 -8.01 -9.41 -14.71
C ILE A 506 -7.03 -10.56 -14.96
N ASP A 507 -5.72 -10.32 -14.87
CA ASP A 507 -4.69 -11.31 -15.18
C ASP A 507 -4.74 -12.52 -14.23
N GLY A 508 -4.70 -12.28 -12.91
CA GLY A 508 -4.80 -13.36 -11.91
C GLY A 508 -6.11 -14.16 -11.96
N LEU A 509 -7.19 -13.62 -12.51
CA LEU A 509 -8.46 -14.34 -12.69
C LEU A 509 -8.60 -15.02 -14.06
N PHE A 510 -7.82 -14.63 -15.08
CA PHE A 510 -8.02 -15.01 -16.47
C PHE A 510 -6.71 -15.03 -17.26
N ASP A 511 -6.03 -16.19 -17.31
CA ASP A 511 -4.76 -16.37 -18.04
C ASP A 511 -4.88 -16.10 -19.55
N GLU A 512 -6.08 -16.29 -20.12
CA GLU A 512 -6.44 -15.82 -21.45
C GLU A 512 -7.79 -15.06 -21.43
N THR A 513 -7.95 -14.09 -22.34
CA THR A 513 -9.23 -13.42 -22.57
C THR A 513 -10.34 -14.43 -22.92
N PRO A 514 -11.41 -14.56 -22.09
CA PRO A 514 -12.43 -15.58 -22.31
C PRO A 514 -13.16 -15.47 -23.65
N HIS A 515 -13.54 -16.62 -24.22
CA HIS A 515 -14.10 -16.69 -25.57
C HIS A 515 -15.27 -15.72 -25.83
N LYS A 516 -15.23 -15.03 -26.97
CA LYS A 516 -16.28 -14.09 -27.42
C LYS A 516 -17.68 -14.71 -27.40
N LYS A 517 -18.62 -13.98 -26.81
CA LYS A 517 -20.03 -14.37 -26.61
C LYS A 517 -20.73 -14.69 -27.93
N LYS A 518 -21.38 -15.85 -28.02
CA LYS A 518 -22.04 -16.31 -29.26
C LYS A 518 -23.42 -15.65 -29.42
N GLY A 519 -23.61 -14.82 -30.46
CA GLY A 519 -24.90 -14.17 -30.72
C GLY A 519 -24.95 -13.32 -32.00
N LYS A 520 -26.16 -12.97 -32.47
CA LYS A 520 -26.38 -12.09 -33.65
C LYS A 520 -26.23 -10.58 -33.36
N LYS A 521 -26.19 -10.22 -32.08
CA LYS A 521 -25.76 -8.92 -31.57
C LYS A 521 -24.88 -9.21 -30.36
N ILE A 522 -23.67 -8.67 -30.37
CA ILE A 522 -22.67 -8.79 -29.31
C ILE A 522 -22.22 -7.35 -29.09
N ASN A 523 -22.28 -6.87 -27.85
CA ASN A 523 -21.88 -5.49 -27.58
C ASN A 523 -20.35 -5.36 -27.68
N VAL A 524 -19.90 -4.18 -28.12
CA VAL A 524 -18.51 -3.75 -27.97
C VAL A 524 -18.38 -3.21 -26.55
N MET A 525 -17.33 -3.61 -25.84
CA MET A 525 -17.04 -3.13 -24.48
C MET A 525 -16.12 -1.91 -24.52
N SER A 526 -15.12 -1.93 -25.40
CA SER A 526 -14.25 -0.79 -25.71
C SER A 526 -13.82 -0.79 -27.17
N GLU A 527 -13.53 0.41 -27.70
CA GLU A 527 -13.16 0.65 -29.08
C GLU A 527 -12.03 1.68 -29.16
N GLU A 528 -10.92 1.32 -29.83
CA GLU A 528 -9.77 2.20 -30.03
C GLU A 528 -9.27 2.10 -31.47
N GLY A 529 -9.72 3.04 -32.31
CA GLY A 529 -9.47 3.03 -33.74
C GLY A 529 -10.08 1.80 -34.43
N SER A 530 -9.24 0.90 -34.93
CA SER A 530 -9.66 -0.37 -35.55
C SER A 530 -9.83 -1.51 -34.55
N TRP A 531 -9.29 -1.40 -33.34
CA TRP A 531 -9.36 -2.44 -32.30
C TRP A 531 -10.68 -2.32 -31.53
N LYS A 532 -11.36 -3.46 -31.32
CA LYS A 532 -12.68 -3.53 -30.68
C LYS A 532 -12.74 -4.77 -29.80
N VAL A 533 -12.88 -4.56 -28.49
CA VAL A 533 -13.10 -5.64 -27.52
C VAL A 533 -14.60 -5.88 -27.39
N TYR A 534 -15.02 -7.14 -27.37
CA TYR A 534 -16.43 -7.53 -27.40
C TYR A 534 -16.79 -8.35 -26.17
N GLU A 535 -18.07 -8.37 -25.79
CA GLU A 535 -18.54 -9.21 -24.68
C GLU A 535 -18.07 -10.68 -24.84
N THR A 536 -17.51 -11.23 -23.76
CA THR A 536 -17.06 -12.62 -23.63
C THR A 536 -18.15 -13.52 -23.05
N CYS A 537 -17.88 -14.83 -22.96
CA CYS A 537 -18.75 -15.79 -22.27
C CYS A 537 -18.81 -15.58 -20.75
N SER A 538 -17.74 -15.07 -20.12
CA SER A 538 -17.62 -14.85 -18.67
C SER A 538 -18.33 -13.55 -18.24
N PRO A 539 -19.41 -13.59 -17.43
CA PRO A 539 -19.99 -12.38 -16.87
C PRO A 539 -19.00 -11.61 -15.98
N LEU A 540 -18.12 -12.32 -15.27
CA LEU A 540 -17.10 -11.72 -14.39
C LEU A 540 -16.08 -10.90 -15.18
N TYR A 541 -15.48 -11.47 -16.23
CA TYR A 541 -14.55 -10.73 -17.11
C TYR A 541 -15.22 -9.48 -17.72
N ASN A 542 -16.46 -9.63 -18.21
CA ASN A 542 -17.23 -8.51 -18.76
C ASN A 542 -17.53 -7.40 -17.72
N LEU A 543 -17.66 -7.76 -16.43
CA LEU A 543 -17.84 -6.79 -15.35
C LEU A 543 -16.54 -6.02 -15.11
N LEU A 544 -15.43 -6.74 -14.92
CA LEU A 544 -14.10 -6.17 -14.65
C LEU A 544 -13.66 -5.27 -15.81
N TRP A 545 -13.66 -5.77 -17.04
CA TRP A 545 -13.35 -4.94 -18.22
C TRP A 545 -14.23 -3.68 -18.29
N SER A 546 -15.50 -3.75 -17.90
CA SER A 546 -16.38 -2.56 -17.86
C SER A 546 -16.06 -1.52 -16.76
N TRP A 547 -15.01 -1.74 -15.96
CA TRP A 547 -14.42 -0.78 -15.02
C TRP A 547 -13.07 -0.23 -15.49
N THR A 548 -12.44 -0.82 -16.52
CA THR A 548 -11.23 -0.29 -17.17
C THR A 548 -11.54 0.58 -18.39
N VAL A 549 -12.82 0.89 -18.67
CA VAL A 549 -13.23 1.73 -19.81
C VAL A 549 -13.37 3.20 -19.41
N ASP A 550 -12.66 4.07 -20.15
CA ASP A 550 -12.70 5.52 -20.01
C ASP A 550 -13.98 6.17 -20.56
N ASP A 551 -14.16 7.47 -20.32
CA ASP A 551 -15.30 8.26 -20.79
C ASP A 551 -15.35 8.43 -22.32
N ALA A 552 -14.28 8.06 -23.04
CA ALA A 552 -14.23 8.02 -24.51
C ALA A 552 -14.56 6.62 -25.09
N GLY A 553 -14.71 5.59 -24.26
CA GLY A 553 -14.99 4.21 -24.66
C GLY A 553 -13.75 3.36 -24.96
N ARG A 554 -12.54 3.79 -24.54
CA ARG A 554 -11.26 3.08 -24.69
C ARG A 554 -10.92 2.36 -23.38
N THR A 555 -10.07 1.34 -23.43
CA THR A 555 -9.52 0.74 -22.20
C THR A 555 -8.33 1.56 -21.67
N ILE A 556 -8.15 1.60 -20.35
CA ILE A 556 -6.95 2.15 -19.66
C ILE A 556 -5.97 1.07 -19.18
N TYR A 557 -6.32 -0.21 -19.37
CA TYR A 557 -5.60 -1.37 -18.86
C TYR A 557 -4.50 -1.79 -19.84
N VAL A 558 -4.80 -2.62 -20.83
CA VAL A 558 -3.84 -3.04 -21.87
C VAL A 558 -4.03 -2.34 -23.22
N ASP A 559 -2.95 -2.30 -23.99
CA ASP A 559 -2.93 -1.88 -25.39
C ASP A 559 -3.44 -3.00 -26.34
N LYS A 560 -3.40 -2.74 -27.66
CA LYS A 560 -3.86 -3.69 -28.69
C LYS A 560 -2.97 -4.94 -28.85
N HIS A 561 -1.78 -4.94 -28.27
CA HIS A 561 -0.83 -6.05 -28.27
C HIS A 561 -0.90 -6.89 -26.98
N GLY A 562 -1.48 -6.34 -25.91
CA GLY A 562 -1.58 -6.98 -24.60
C GLY A 562 -0.58 -6.44 -23.57
N ASN A 563 0.18 -5.39 -23.90
CA ASN A 563 1.08 -4.74 -22.94
C ASN A 563 0.28 -3.78 -22.05
N ASP A 564 0.78 -3.50 -20.84
CA ASP A 564 0.24 -2.41 -20.00
C ASP A 564 0.26 -1.07 -20.77
N LYS A 565 -0.84 -0.32 -20.65
CA LYS A 565 -1.06 0.90 -21.44
C LYS A 565 -0.46 2.15 -20.80
N TYR A 566 -0.24 2.12 -19.49
CA TYR A 566 0.30 3.22 -18.70
C TYR A 566 1.19 2.65 -17.59
N GLU A 567 2.46 2.99 -17.59
CA GLU A 567 3.44 2.49 -16.61
C GLU A 567 3.32 3.23 -15.27
N GLY A 568 3.60 2.53 -14.17
CA GLY A 568 3.71 3.11 -12.83
C GLY A 568 2.53 3.99 -12.41
N PHE A 569 2.81 5.26 -12.10
CA PHE A 569 1.80 6.19 -11.56
C PHE A 569 0.93 6.87 -12.63
N ASP A 570 1.31 6.83 -13.91
CA ASP A 570 0.48 7.40 -14.99
C ASP A 570 -0.89 6.72 -15.04
N LEU A 571 -0.93 5.40 -14.79
CA LEU A 571 -2.16 4.63 -14.65
C LEU A 571 -3.13 5.24 -13.62
N TYR A 572 -2.61 5.66 -12.47
CA TYR A 572 -3.39 6.29 -11.40
C TYR A 572 -3.92 7.66 -11.85
N ILE A 573 -3.10 8.45 -12.53
CA ILE A 573 -3.52 9.74 -13.11
C ILE A 573 -4.64 9.52 -14.14
N ARG A 574 -4.48 8.57 -15.08
CA ARG A 574 -5.51 8.29 -16.11
C ARG A 574 -6.82 7.78 -15.50
N ILE A 575 -6.78 6.87 -14.53
CA ILE A 575 -8.00 6.41 -13.82
C ILE A 575 -8.69 7.59 -13.12
N ALA A 576 -7.93 8.47 -12.46
CA ALA A 576 -8.50 9.62 -11.76
C ALA A 576 -9.06 10.71 -12.68
N HIS A 577 -8.53 10.86 -13.91
CA HIS A 577 -8.92 11.90 -14.86
C HIS A 577 -9.96 11.45 -15.90
N ASP A 578 -9.93 10.20 -16.36
CA ASP A 578 -10.71 9.75 -17.53
C ASP A 578 -11.82 8.70 -17.26
N VAL A 579 -11.84 8.03 -16.10
CA VAL A 579 -12.75 6.89 -15.86
C VAL A 579 -13.87 7.26 -14.89
N HIS A 580 -15.03 7.71 -15.37
CA HIS A 580 -16.16 8.11 -14.50
C HIS A 580 -17.34 7.11 -14.44
N ASN A 581 -17.28 5.99 -15.15
CA ASN A 581 -18.41 5.05 -15.28
C ASN A 581 -18.42 3.86 -14.28
N ALA A 582 -17.35 3.67 -13.50
CA ALA A 582 -17.21 2.57 -12.54
C ALA A 582 -17.78 2.84 -11.13
N VAL A 583 -18.58 3.91 -10.93
CA VAL A 583 -19.13 4.31 -9.61
C VAL A 583 -19.83 3.13 -8.89
N PRO A 584 -19.37 2.70 -7.70
CA PRO A 584 -19.89 1.53 -6.97
C PRO A 584 -21.41 1.48 -6.80
N SER A 585 -22.05 2.63 -6.52
CA SER A 585 -23.50 2.71 -6.28
C SER A 585 -24.35 2.24 -7.46
N GLU A 586 -23.81 2.32 -8.67
CA GLU A 586 -24.51 1.96 -9.91
C GLU A 586 -24.16 0.52 -10.35
N GLN A 587 -23.00 -0.01 -9.93
CA GLN A 587 -22.55 -1.33 -10.35
C GLN A 587 -23.47 -2.46 -9.85
N ILE A 588 -24.06 -2.32 -8.65
CA ILE A 588 -25.04 -3.27 -8.07
C ILE A 588 -26.30 -3.50 -8.93
N HIS A 589 -26.52 -2.66 -9.94
CA HIS A 589 -27.65 -2.73 -10.86
C HIS A 589 -27.34 -3.53 -12.15
N LYS A 590 -26.07 -3.87 -12.42
CA LYS A 590 -25.67 -4.66 -13.60
C LYS A 590 -26.28 -6.09 -13.57
N PRO A 591 -26.54 -6.72 -14.75
CA PRO A 591 -27.20 -8.02 -14.86
C PRO A 591 -26.61 -9.14 -13.99
N ILE A 592 -25.29 -9.15 -13.85
CA ILE A 592 -24.50 -10.14 -13.08
C ILE A 592 -24.94 -10.26 -11.61
N PHE A 593 -25.51 -9.21 -11.02
CA PHE A 593 -25.97 -9.18 -9.63
C PHE A 593 -27.48 -9.41 -9.46
N GLU A 594 -28.24 -9.61 -10.55
CA GLU A 594 -29.69 -9.88 -10.44
C GLU A 594 -30.00 -11.18 -9.70
N GLN A 595 -29.11 -12.18 -9.79
CA GLN A 595 -29.18 -13.43 -9.05
C GLN A 595 -29.25 -13.25 -7.52
N PHE A 596 -28.73 -12.13 -6.98
CA PHE A 596 -28.79 -11.82 -5.56
C PHE A 596 -30.06 -11.05 -5.16
N LYS A 597 -30.88 -10.54 -6.10
CA LYS A 597 -32.08 -9.73 -5.79
C LYS A 597 -33.13 -10.53 -5.02
N TRP A 598 -33.32 -10.19 -3.75
CA TRP A 598 -34.16 -10.94 -2.81
C TRP A 598 -35.56 -10.31 -2.67
N LYS A 599 -36.60 -11.09 -2.97
CA LYS A 599 -38.01 -10.66 -2.96
C LYS A 599 -38.81 -11.16 -1.77
N ALA A 600 -38.30 -12.15 -1.04
CA ALA A 600 -38.98 -12.72 0.12
C ALA A 600 -38.66 -11.94 1.41
N LYS A 601 -39.45 -12.18 2.45
CA LYS A 601 -39.22 -11.57 3.77
C LYS A 601 -37.93 -12.11 4.39
N VAL A 602 -37.03 -11.20 4.77
CA VAL A 602 -35.82 -11.50 5.55
C VAL A 602 -36.22 -11.85 7.00
N ASP A 603 -35.49 -12.78 7.65
CA ASP A 603 -35.73 -13.12 9.06
C ASP A 603 -35.48 -11.89 9.96
N LYS A 604 -36.21 -11.78 11.08
CA LYS A 604 -35.99 -10.73 12.09
C LYS A 604 -34.62 -10.82 12.77
N LYS A 605 -33.96 -11.98 12.73
CA LYS A 605 -32.61 -12.19 13.27
C LYS A 605 -31.49 -11.65 12.38
N GLU A 606 -31.74 -11.52 11.08
CA GLU A 606 -30.74 -11.11 10.10
C GLU A 606 -30.63 -9.58 10.04
N THR A 607 -29.40 -9.06 9.96
CA THR A 607 -29.18 -7.62 9.81
C THR A 607 -29.22 -7.23 8.33
N ILE A 608 -30.05 -6.23 7.98
CA ILE A 608 -30.12 -5.67 6.63
C ILE A 608 -29.31 -4.37 6.57
N TYR A 609 -28.06 -4.50 6.11
CA TYR A 609 -27.12 -3.39 5.93
C TYR A 609 -27.59 -2.44 4.81
N SER A 610 -27.08 -1.20 4.82
CA SER A 610 -27.47 -0.18 3.84
C SER A 610 -26.30 0.16 2.92
N LEU A 611 -26.55 0.10 1.61
CA LEU A 611 -25.58 0.40 0.55
C LEU A 611 -25.31 1.91 0.39
N GLY A 612 -26.04 2.77 1.09
CA GLY A 612 -25.92 4.23 0.96
C GLY A 612 -26.56 4.82 -0.32
N CYS A 613 -26.53 4.10 -1.44
CA CYS A 613 -27.31 4.37 -2.64
C CYS A 613 -28.82 4.16 -2.44
#